data_AF-A0A536X455-F1
#
_entry.id   AF-A0A536X455-F1
#
_cell.length_a   1.000
_cell.length_b   1.000
_cell.length_c   1.000
_cell.angle_alpha   90.00
_cell.angle_beta   90.00
_cell.angle_gamma   90.00
#
_symmetry.space_group_name_H-M   'P 1'
#
loop_
_entity.id
_entity.type
_entity.pdbx_description
1 polymer ?
#
loop_
_entity_poly.entity_id
_entity_poly.type
_entity_poly.pdbx_seq_one_letter_code
_entity_poly.pdbx_strand_id
1 'polypeptide(L)'
;MTASSVPARSRLPYWVLLAIALALTWGLYASGLAADILRYKKDIAYLIRQHLMLVAVSGSAAIVFGIGIGIWLSRPWLARWAEAAIQAVNMLTSIPTLGKLALMMSFLGIGPLPAIVGLWIATLLPIIRNTYEGIRVVPSHLVDAARGMGMGATAILWRV
;
A
#
# COMPACT_ATOMS: atom_id res chain seq x y z
N MET A 1 -53.57 26.93 24.10
CA MET A 1 -53.69 25.56 24.62
C MET A 1 -53.23 24.59 23.54
N THR A 2 -51.94 24.28 23.48
CA THR A 2 -51.36 23.31 22.52
C THR A 2 -50.31 22.49 23.27
N ALA A 3 -50.66 21.26 23.66
CA ALA A 3 -49.74 20.32 24.30
C ALA A 3 -49.00 19.52 23.22
N SER A 4 -47.69 19.69 23.14
CA SER A 4 -46.79 18.89 22.30
C SER A 4 -46.50 17.56 23.00
N SER A 5 -47.06 16.47 22.47
CA SER A 5 -46.78 15.11 22.92
C SER A 5 -45.41 14.65 22.41
N VAL A 6 -44.46 14.51 23.33
CA VAL A 6 -43.13 13.93 23.08
C VAL A 6 -43.28 12.44 22.71
N PRO A 7 -42.78 11.96 21.56
CA PRO A 7 -42.94 10.57 21.16
C PRO A 7 -42.10 9.63 22.04
N ALA A 8 -42.74 8.56 22.55
CA ALA A 8 -42.11 7.55 23.38
C ALA A 8 -40.99 6.81 22.61
N ARG A 9 -39.74 6.99 23.04
CA ARG A 9 -38.55 6.31 22.51
C ARG A 9 -38.71 4.81 22.74
N SER A 10 -39.01 4.06 21.68
CA SER A 10 -39.24 2.62 21.73
C SER A 10 -38.01 1.90 22.28
N ARG A 11 -38.22 0.98 23.24
CA ARG A 11 -37.16 0.15 23.87
C ARG A 11 -36.68 -1.03 23.00
N LEU A 12 -37.28 -1.15 21.81
CA LEU A 12 -36.99 -2.16 20.78
C LEU A 12 -35.52 -2.20 20.27
N PRO A 13 -34.74 -1.10 20.17
CA PRO A 13 -33.39 -1.19 19.60
C PRO A 13 -32.38 -1.86 20.54
N TYR A 14 -32.53 -1.74 21.86
CA TYR A 14 -31.56 -2.31 22.82
C TYR A 14 -31.64 -3.84 22.89
N TRP A 15 -32.85 -4.42 22.81
CA TRP A 15 -33.04 -5.87 22.82
C TRP A 15 -32.53 -6.53 21.55
N VAL A 16 -32.66 -5.87 20.39
CA VAL A 16 -32.11 -6.36 19.12
C VAL A 16 -30.58 -6.35 19.16
N LEU A 17 -29.97 -5.27 19.66
CA LEU A 17 -28.51 -5.21 19.85
C LEU A 17 -28.01 -6.29 20.82
N LEU A 18 -28.76 -6.55 21.89
CA LEU A 18 -28.42 -7.58 22.88
C LEU A 18 -28.55 -8.99 22.29
N ALA A 19 -29.57 -9.25 21.48
CA ALA A 19 -29.72 -10.52 20.77
C ALA A 19 -28.61 -10.75 19.74
N ILE A 20 -28.21 -9.71 18.99
CA ILE A 20 -27.08 -9.79 18.05
C ILE A 20 -25.76 -10.04 18.79
N ALA A 21 -25.52 -9.34 19.90
CA ALA A 21 -24.33 -9.54 20.72
C ALA A 21 -24.29 -10.97 21.29
N LEU A 22 -25.41 -11.48 21.80
CA LEU A 22 -25.51 -12.85 22.29
C LEU A 22 -25.30 -13.88 21.18
N ALA A 23 -25.93 -13.70 20.02
CA ALA A 23 -25.75 -14.58 18.86
C ALA A 23 -24.29 -14.58 18.34
N LEU A 24 -23.63 -13.42 18.32
CA LEU A 24 -22.21 -13.30 17.98
C LEU A 24 -21.32 -14.00 19.01
N THR A 25 -21.54 -13.78 20.31
CA THR A 25 -20.76 -14.44 21.36
C THR A 25 -20.95 -15.94 21.37
N TRP A 26 -22.18 -16.42 21.19
CA TRP A 26 -22.49 -17.84 21.06
C TRP A 26 -21.87 -18.43 19.80
N GLY A 27 -21.97 -17.75 18.66
CA GLY A 27 -21.34 -18.18 17.41
C GLY A 27 -19.81 -18.24 17.49
N LEU A 28 -19.18 -17.27 18.15
CA LEU A 28 -17.73 -17.25 18.39
C LEU A 28 -17.28 -18.35 19.35
N TYR A 29 -18.10 -18.66 20.36
CA TYR A 29 -17.83 -19.77 21.28
C TYR A 29 -18.04 -21.14 20.62
N ALA A 30 -19.16 -21.33 19.91
CA ALA A 30 -19.53 -22.58 19.23
C ALA A 30 -18.63 -22.89 18.02
N SER A 31 -18.10 -21.86 17.35
CA SER A 31 -17.18 -22.04 16.21
C SER A 31 -15.80 -22.55 16.61
N GLY A 32 -15.44 -22.53 17.90
CA GLY A 32 -14.12 -22.94 18.37
C GLY A 32 -12.98 -22.03 17.89
N LEU A 33 -13.29 -20.94 17.19
CA LEU A 33 -12.32 -20.06 16.54
C LEU A 33 -11.30 -19.48 17.54
N ALA A 34 -11.76 -19.11 18.74
CA ALA A 34 -10.88 -18.66 19.82
C ALA A 34 -9.90 -19.76 20.25
N ALA A 35 -10.37 -21.01 20.37
CA ALA A 35 -9.52 -22.15 20.71
C ALA A 35 -8.55 -22.46 19.56
N ASP A 36 -8.98 -22.37 18.32
CA ASP A 36 -8.13 -22.58 17.13
C ASP A 36 -7.05 -21.51 17.01
N ILE A 37 -7.35 -20.23 17.22
CA ILE A 37 -6.34 -19.17 17.26
C ILE A 37 -5.31 -19.45 18.37
N LEU A 38 -5.75 -19.83 19.58
CA LEU A 38 -4.84 -20.19 20.66
C LEU A 38 -4.04 -21.47 20.38
N ARG A 39 -4.55 -22.36 19.53
CA ARG A 39 -3.88 -23.61 19.12
C ARG A 39 -2.83 -23.34 18.04
N TYR A 40 -3.17 -22.56 17.02
CA TYR A 40 -2.32 -22.21 15.88
C TYR A 40 -1.51 -20.92 16.07
N LYS A 41 -1.52 -20.32 17.26
CA LYS A 41 -0.78 -19.08 17.58
C LYS A 41 0.68 -19.09 17.12
N LYS A 42 1.36 -20.24 17.20
CA LYS A 42 2.74 -20.39 16.72
C LYS A 42 2.83 -20.29 15.20
N ASP A 43 1.93 -20.96 14.49
CA ASP A 43 1.89 -20.96 13.03
C ASP A 43 1.48 -19.59 12.49
N ILE A 44 0.49 -18.94 13.12
CA ILE A 44 0.08 -17.58 12.80
C ILE A 44 1.27 -16.62 12.98
N ALA A 45 1.97 -16.68 14.12
CA ALA A 45 3.14 -15.84 14.37
C ALA A 45 4.27 -16.11 13.36
N TYR A 46 4.47 -17.36 12.98
CA TYR A 46 5.46 -17.75 11.97
C TYR A 46 5.11 -17.20 10.59
N LEU A 47 3.87 -17.40 10.13
CA LEU A 47 3.38 -16.92 8.84
C LEU A 47 3.38 -15.39 8.75
N ILE A 48 2.97 -14.70 9.81
CA ILE A 48 3.06 -13.23 9.89
C ILE A 48 4.51 -12.78 9.76
N ARG A 49 5.44 -13.42 10.48
CA ARG A 49 6.87 -13.08 10.38
C ARG A 49 7.40 -13.29 8.96
N GLN A 50 7.07 -14.42 8.34
CA GLN A 50 7.45 -14.68 6.95
C GLN A 50 6.88 -13.61 6.00
N HIS A 51 5.60 -13.27 6.15
CA HIS A 51 4.98 -12.25 5.32
C HIS A 51 5.62 -10.87 5.52
N LEU A 52 5.89 -10.47 6.77
CA LEU A 52 6.59 -9.23 7.09
C LEU A 52 7.99 -9.21 6.48
N MET A 53 8.74 -10.31 6.54
CA MET A 53 10.06 -10.39 5.91
C MET A 53 9.97 -10.24 4.39
N LEU A 54 9.02 -10.92 3.73
CA LEU A 54 8.82 -10.81 2.29
C LEU A 54 8.50 -9.36 1.90
N VAL A 55 7.53 -8.74 2.58
CA VAL A 55 7.11 -7.35 2.32
C VAL A 55 8.23 -6.36 2.62
N ALA A 56 8.98 -6.54 3.71
CA ALA A 56 10.08 -5.65 4.06
C ALA A 56 11.20 -5.71 3.01
N VAL A 57 11.59 -6.90 2.57
CA VAL A 57 12.64 -7.08 1.56
C VAL A 57 12.18 -6.56 0.19
N SER A 58 10.99 -6.97 -0.27
CA SER A 58 10.48 -6.50 -1.57
C SER A 58 10.20 -5.01 -1.57
N GLY A 59 9.62 -4.48 -0.48
CA GLY A 59 9.25 -3.09 -0.33
C GLY A 59 10.45 -2.17 -0.23
N SER A 60 11.47 -2.52 0.55
CA SER A 60 12.71 -1.74 0.63
C SER A 60 13.41 -1.65 -0.73
N ALA A 61 13.50 -2.75 -1.46
CA ALA A 61 13.99 -2.74 -2.84
C ALA A 61 13.12 -1.85 -3.74
N ALA A 62 11.79 -1.92 -3.63
CA ALA A 62 10.88 -1.10 -4.44
C ALA A 62 11.02 0.40 -4.12
N ILE A 63 11.28 0.75 -2.86
CA ILE A 63 11.54 2.13 -2.43
C ILE A 63 12.84 2.64 -3.04
N VAL A 64 13.94 1.92 -2.90
CA VAL A 64 15.26 2.34 -3.42
C VAL A 64 15.21 2.55 -4.93
N PHE A 65 14.70 1.55 -5.66
CA PHE A 65 14.61 1.64 -7.13
C PHE A 65 13.52 2.61 -7.58
N GLY A 66 12.35 2.60 -6.93
CA GLY A 66 11.21 3.43 -7.30
C GLY A 66 11.47 4.91 -7.11
N ILE A 67 12.05 5.30 -5.96
CA ILE A 67 12.47 6.68 -5.72
C ILE A 67 13.58 7.08 -6.70
N GLY A 68 14.59 6.23 -6.88
CA GLY A 68 15.69 6.50 -7.82
C GLY A 68 15.20 6.76 -9.24
N ILE A 69 14.34 5.87 -9.76
CA ILE A 69 13.73 6.00 -11.10
C ILE A 69 12.82 7.23 -11.16
N GLY A 70 11.97 7.46 -10.15
CA GLY A 70 11.08 8.63 -10.11
C GLY A 70 11.83 9.96 -10.14
N ILE A 71 12.93 10.07 -9.39
CA ILE A 71 13.84 11.23 -9.42
C ILE A 71 14.53 11.35 -10.79
N TRP A 72 14.90 10.24 -11.41
CA TRP A 72 15.54 10.27 -12.73
C TRP A 72 14.58 10.74 -13.83
N LEU A 73 13.32 10.27 -13.80
CA LEU A 73 12.28 10.65 -14.74
C LEU A 73 11.81 12.10 -14.56
N SER A 74 11.93 12.67 -13.36
CA SER A 74 11.58 14.08 -13.10
C SER A 74 12.59 15.07 -13.68
N ARG A 75 13.76 14.60 -14.14
CA ARG A 75 14.77 15.49 -14.73
C ARG A 75 14.34 16.05 -16.10
N PRO A 76 14.67 17.31 -16.44
CA PRO A 76 14.14 17.99 -17.62
C PRO A 76 14.37 17.26 -18.95
N TRP A 77 15.51 16.58 -19.10
CA TRP A 77 15.82 15.86 -20.34
C TRP A 77 15.02 14.56 -20.51
N LEU A 78 14.62 13.95 -19.38
CA LEU A 78 13.91 12.68 -19.31
C LEU A 78 12.39 12.85 -19.15
N ALA A 79 11.94 14.03 -18.73
CA ALA A 79 10.54 14.36 -18.50
C ALA A 79 9.63 14.06 -19.72
N ARG A 80 10.16 14.21 -20.95
CA ARG A 80 9.43 13.87 -22.19
C ARG A 80 9.09 12.39 -22.33
N TRP A 81 9.89 11.51 -21.71
CA TRP A 81 9.74 10.06 -21.75
C TRP A 81 9.08 9.51 -20.48
N ALA A 82 8.90 10.34 -19.45
CA ALA A 82 8.42 9.92 -18.14
C ALA A 82 7.03 9.28 -18.21
N GLU A 83 6.08 9.91 -18.90
CA GLU A 83 4.73 9.36 -19.06
C GLU A 83 4.73 8.01 -19.78
N ALA A 84 5.52 7.87 -20.85
CA ALA A 84 5.64 6.61 -21.58
C ALA A 84 6.27 5.51 -20.71
N ALA A 85 7.31 5.84 -19.93
CA ALA A 85 7.94 4.91 -19.01
C ALA A 85 6.99 4.46 -17.90
N ILE A 86 6.26 5.40 -17.28
CA ILE A 86 5.26 5.11 -16.23
C ILE A 86 4.13 4.23 -16.80
N GLN A 87 3.66 4.50 -18.02
CA GLN A 87 2.65 3.68 -18.69
C GLN A 87 3.16 2.26 -19.01
N ALA A 88 4.43 2.13 -19.42
CA ALA A 88 5.04 0.81 -19.65
C ALA A 88 5.07 -0.02 -18.35
N VAL A 89 5.45 0.60 -17.23
CA VAL A 89 5.42 -0.08 -15.91
C VAL A 89 3.97 -0.35 -15.47
N ASN A 90 3.02 0.52 -15.80
CA ASN A 90 1.60 0.32 -15.51
C ASN A 90 1.05 -0.96 -16.15
N MET A 91 1.45 -1.24 -17.40
CA MET A 91 1.07 -2.49 -18.08
C MET A 91 1.54 -3.74 -17.32
N LEU A 92 2.73 -3.69 -16.71
CA LEU A 92 3.26 -4.79 -15.91
C LEU A 92 2.47 -5.01 -14.60
N THR A 93 1.84 -3.95 -14.08
CA THR A 93 0.98 -4.06 -12.90
C THR A 93 -0.42 -4.58 -13.21
N SER A 94 -0.91 -4.41 -14.45
CA SER A 94 -2.20 -4.92 -14.91
C SER A 94 -2.31 -6.45 -14.92
N ILE A 95 -1.17 -7.15 -14.90
CA ILE A 95 -1.16 -8.62 -14.77
C ILE A 95 -1.70 -8.99 -13.38
N PRO A 96 -2.74 -9.86 -13.29
CA PRO A 96 -3.29 -10.31 -12.02
C PRO A 96 -2.22 -10.89 -11.10
N THR A 97 -2.32 -10.65 -9.79
CA THR A 97 -1.31 -11.08 -8.81
C THR A 97 -1.03 -12.58 -8.89
N LEU A 98 -2.07 -13.42 -9.02
CA LEU A 98 -1.91 -14.87 -9.17
C LEU A 98 -1.17 -15.25 -10.46
N GLY A 99 -1.50 -14.61 -11.59
CA GLY A 99 -0.82 -14.86 -12.87
C GLY A 99 0.64 -14.43 -12.85
N LYS A 100 0.93 -13.28 -12.23
CA LYS A 100 2.30 -12.78 -12.03
C LYS A 100 3.12 -13.73 -11.17
N LEU A 101 2.55 -14.22 -10.06
CA LEU A 101 3.20 -15.21 -9.21
C LEU A 101 3.48 -16.51 -9.95
N ALA A 102 2.51 -17.03 -10.72
CA ALA A 102 2.70 -18.23 -11.53
C ALA A 102 3.83 -18.06 -12.56
N LEU A 103 3.87 -16.93 -13.28
CA LEU A 103 4.95 -16.61 -14.20
C LEU A 103 6.31 -16.57 -13.48
N MET A 104 6.39 -15.87 -12.36
CA MET A 104 7.63 -15.79 -11.59
C MET A 104 8.08 -17.15 -11.08
N MET A 105 7.16 -18.02 -10.65
CA MET A 105 7.49 -19.39 -10.24
C MET A 105 8.00 -20.24 -11.42
N SER A 106 7.44 -20.07 -12.62
CA SER A 106 7.91 -20.77 -13.82
C SER A 106 9.34 -20.38 -14.21
N PHE A 107 9.72 -19.11 -14.05
CA PHE A 107 11.06 -18.62 -14.41
C PHE A 107 12.10 -18.74 -13.29
N LEU A 108 11.70 -18.52 -12.03
CA LEU A 108 12.60 -18.43 -10.87
C LEU A 108 12.52 -19.67 -9.96
N GLY A 109 11.64 -20.63 -10.25
CA GLY A 109 11.38 -21.80 -9.44
C GLY A 109 10.44 -21.54 -8.26
N ILE A 110 10.26 -22.54 -7.40
CA ILE A 110 9.42 -22.44 -6.20
C ILE A 110 10.24 -21.88 -5.03
N GLY A 111 9.73 -20.85 -4.36
CA GLY A 111 10.37 -20.29 -3.18
C GLY A 111 9.94 -18.85 -2.85
N PRO A 112 10.68 -18.17 -1.95
CA PRO A 112 10.40 -16.78 -1.57
C PRO A 112 10.74 -15.78 -2.68
N LEU A 113 11.68 -16.12 -3.57
CA LEU A 113 12.16 -15.22 -4.62
C LEU A 113 11.05 -14.80 -5.61
N PRO A 114 10.20 -15.70 -6.16
CA PRO A 114 9.03 -15.31 -6.94
C PRO A 114 8.09 -14.33 -6.24
N ALA A 115 7.86 -14.52 -4.94
CA ALA A 115 7.01 -13.64 -4.14
C ALA A 115 7.65 -12.26 -3.99
N ILE A 116 8.96 -12.21 -3.70
CA ILE A 116 9.72 -10.96 -3.57
C ILE A 116 9.67 -10.17 -4.89
N VAL A 117 9.95 -10.81 -6.02
CA VAL A 117 9.94 -10.15 -7.33
C VAL A 117 8.52 -9.71 -7.71
N GLY A 118 7.51 -10.55 -7.46
CA GLY A 118 6.12 -10.20 -7.71
C GLY A 118 5.63 -9.00 -6.90
N LEU A 119 5.94 -8.97 -5.60
CA LEU A 119 5.65 -7.86 -4.69
C LEU A 119 6.42 -6.59 -5.09
N TRP A 120 7.69 -6.74 -5.46
CA TRP A 120 8.53 -5.64 -5.92
C TRP A 120 7.92 -4.97 -7.16
N ILE A 121 7.60 -5.75 -8.20
CA ILE A 121 6.94 -5.24 -9.42
C ILE A 121 5.60 -4.57 -9.09
N ALA A 122 4.79 -5.18 -8.23
CA ALA A 122 3.47 -4.65 -7.87
C ALA A 122 3.55 -3.30 -7.15
N THR A 123 4.59 -3.08 -6.35
CA THR A 123 4.78 -1.85 -5.55
C THR A 123 5.66 -0.82 -6.23
N LEU A 124 6.44 -1.20 -7.26
CA LEU A 124 7.36 -0.31 -7.94
C LEU A 124 6.66 0.86 -8.64
N LEU A 125 5.58 0.59 -9.38
CA LEU A 125 4.83 1.63 -10.11
C LEU A 125 4.31 2.76 -9.21
N PRO A 126 3.53 2.48 -8.14
CA PRO A 126 2.98 3.55 -7.32
C PRO A 126 4.10 4.38 -6.69
N ILE A 127 5.25 3.77 -6.33
CA ILE A 127 6.39 4.53 -5.81
C ILE A 127 6.98 5.44 -6.88
N ILE A 128 7.29 4.92 -8.08
CA ILE A 128 7.83 5.73 -9.20
C ILE A 128 6.90 6.91 -9.49
N ARG A 129 5.60 6.62 -9.63
CA ARG A 129 4.59 7.63 -9.98
C ARG A 129 4.45 8.68 -8.88
N ASN A 130 4.36 8.26 -7.62
CA ASN A 130 4.24 9.19 -6.50
C ASN A 130 5.49 10.06 -6.34
N THR A 131 6.69 9.51 -6.56
CA THR A 131 7.93 10.29 -6.53
C THR A 131 8.00 11.28 -7.70
N TYR A 132 7.67 10.85 -8.91
CA TYR A 132 7.68 11.71 -10.11
C TYR A 132 6.68 12.88 -9.97
N GLU A 133 5.43 12.59 -9.64
CA GLU A 133 4.39 13.61 -9.45
C GLU A 133 4.69 14.50 -8.25
N GLY A 134 5.20 13.91 -7.16
CA GLY A 134 5.59 14.65 -5.96
C GLY A 134 6.68 15.69 -6.21
N ILE A 135 7.63 15.42 -7.11
CA ILE A 135 8.65 16.41 -7.50
C ILE A 135 8.06 17.47 -8.44
N ARG A 136 7.16 17.07 -9.35
CA ARG A 136 6.58 17.98 -10.35
C ARG A 136 5.60 19.00 -9.77
N VAL A 137 4.95 18.68 -8.65
CA VAL A 137 4.02 19.60 -8.00
C VAL A 137 4.71 20.76 -7.28
N VAL A 138 6.05 20.70 -7.10
CA VAL A 138 6.82 21.77 -6.46
C VAL A 138 6.73 23.06 -7.29
N PRO A 139 6.30 24.19 -6.69
CA PRO A 139 6.19 25.46 -7.41
C PRO A 139 7.54 25.94 -7.99
N SER A 140 7.54 26.37 -9.24
CA SER A 140 8.76 26.82 -9.95
C SER A 140 9.46 28.00 -9.25
N HIS A 141 8.71 28.92 -8.65
CA HIS A 141 9.27 30.08 -7.95
C HIS A 141 10.16 29.68 -6.75
N LEU A 142 9.88 28.56 -6.07
CA LEU A 142 10.74 28.06 -5.00
C LEU A 142 12.08 27.55 -5.56
N VAL A 143 12.02 26.85 -6.69
CA VAL A 143 13.21 26.35 -7.39
C VAL A 143 14.05 27.51 -7.94
N ASP A 144 13.42 28.54 -8.50
CA ASP A 144 14.10 29.72 -9.03
C ASP A 144 14.73 30.57 -7.91
N ALA A 145 14.06 30.71 -6.77
CA ALA A 145 14.63 31.35 -5.59
C ALA A 145 15.87 30.58 -5.07
N ALA A 146 15.78 29.25 -5.00
CA ALA A 146 16.91 28.41 -4.59
C ALA A 146 18.11 28.53 -5.55
N ARG A 147 17.85 28.60 -6.87
CA ARG A 147 18.89 28.87 -7.88
C ARG A 147 19.48 30.27 -7.71
N GLY A 148 18.67 31.29 -7.42
CA GLY A 148 19.12 32.65 -7.12
C GLY A 148 20.02 32.74 -5.88
N MET A 149 19.85 31.83 -4.92
CA MET A 149 20.74 31.65 -3.76
C MET A 149 22.01 30.83 -4.07
N GLY A 150 22.25 30.45 -5.33
CA GLY A 150 23.43 29.69 -5.75
C GLY A 150 23.35 28.17 -5.48
N MET A 151 22.16 27.62 -5.17
CA MET A 151 22.02 26.18 -4.95
C MET A 151 22.11 25.39 -6.26
N GLY A 152 22.94 24.34 -6.27
CA GLY A 152 22.98 23.36 -7.36
C GLY A 152 21.77 22.40 -7.35
N ALA A 153 21.53 21.69 -8.46
CA ALA A 153 20.37 20.83 -8.64
C ALA A 153 20.21 19.74 -7.55
N THR A 154 21.30 19.15 -7.08
CA THR A 154 21.29 18.18 -5.97
C THR A 154 20.89 18.85 -4.65
N ALA A 155 21.41 20.03 -4.36
CA ALA A 155 21.07 20.76 -3.14
C ALA A 155 19.60 21.18 -3.14
N ILE A 156 19.07 21.60 -4.29
CA ILE A 156 17.64 21.89 -4.45
C ILE A 156 16.81 20.64 -4.13
N LEU A 157 17.10 19.49 -4.77
CA LEU A 157 16.35 18.25 -4.55
C LEU A 157 16.31 17.79 -3.08
N TRP A 158 17.39 18.00 -2.31
CA TRP A 158 17.46 17.54 -0.93
C TRP A 158 16.98 18.56 0.11
N ARG A 159 16.82 19.83 -0.25
CA ARG A 159 16.55 20.93 0.71
C ARG A 159 15.29 21.72 0.44
N VAL A 160 14.71 21.60 -0.76
CA VAL A 160 13.55 22.35 -1.23
C VAL A 160 12.49 21.36 -1.71
#